data_AF-A0A0T9TF51-F1
#
_entry.id   AF-A0A0T9TF51-F1
#
_cell.length_a   1.000
_cell.length_b   1.000
_cell.length_c   1.000
_cell.angle_alpha   90.00
_cell.angle_beta   90.00
_cell.angle_gamma   90.00
#
_symmetry.space_group_name_H-M   'P 1'
#
loop_
_entity.id
_entity.type
_entity.pdbx_description
1 polymer ?
#
loop_
_entity_poly.entity_id
_entity_poly.type
_entity_poly.pdbx_seq_one_letter_code
_entity_poly.pdbx_strand_id
1 'polypeptide(L)' 'MRRIFVTAFTLLTLLVATTVAHAEVMIGGTRVIYDEKQREAVVKVSNTGDMPVLLQA' A
#
# COMPACT_ATOMS: atom_id res chain seq x y z
N MET A 1 -33.81 16.15 -16.93
CA MET A 1 -33.60 16.28 -15.47
C MET A 1 -33.24 14.96 -14.79
N ARG A 2 -34.15 13.97 -14.68
CA ARG A 2 -33.90 12.71 -13.89
C ARG A 2 -32.62 11.95 -14.25
N ARG A 3 -32.30 11.79 -15.54
CA ARG A 3 -31.09 11.07 -15.99
C ARG A 3 -29.79 11.77 -15.59
N ILE A 4 -29.74 13.10 -15.68
CA ILE A 4 -28.57 13.92 -15.32
C ILE A 4 -28.30 13.83 -13.82
N PHE A 5 -29.36 13.87 -12.99
CA PHE A 5 -29.24 13.71 -11.55
C PHE A 5 -28.70 12.32 -11.17
N VAL A 6 -29.19 11.26 -11.82
CA VAL A 6 -28.68 9.91 -11.58
C VAL A 6 -27.21 9.80 -11.98
N THR A 7 -26.82 10.28 -13.16
CA THR A 7 -25.42 10.22 -13.60
C THR A 7 -24.48 11.04 -12.73
N ALA A 8 -24.91 12.22 -12.28
CA ALA A 8 -24.12 13.06 -11.38
C ALA A 8 -23.94 12.40 -10.01
N PHE A 9 -25.00 11.78 -9.48
CA PHE A 9 -24.94 11.05 -8.22
C PHE A 9 -24.01 9.83 -8.31
N THR A 10 -24.11 9.04 -9.39
CA THR A 10 -23.23 7.88 -9.60
C THR A 10 -21.76 8.30 -9.71
N LEU A 11 -21.47 9.39 -10.43
CA LEU A 11 -20.11 9.90 -10.55
C LEU A 11 -19.54 10.36 -9.20
N LEU A 12 -20.35 11.05 -8.39
CA LEU A 12 -19.97 11.47 -7.04
C LEU A 12 -19.66 10.26 -6.14
N THR A 13 -20.49 9.23 -6.17
CA THR A 13 -20.24 8.01 -5.38
C THR A 13 -18.96 7.29 -5.81
N LEU A 14 -18.65 7.29 -7.12
CA LEU A 14 -17.45 6.64 -7.63
C LEU A 14 -16.19 7.40 -7.22
N LEU A 15 -16.25 8.74 -7.16
CA LEU A 15 -15.14 9.59 -6.71
C LEU A 15 -14.85 9.42 -5.21
N VAL A 16 -15.87 9.18 -4.39
CA VAL A 16 -15.68 8.93 -2.95
C VAL A 16 -15.15 7.52 -2.68
N ALA A 17 -15.44 6.57 -3.56
CA ALA A 17 -15.01 5.18 -3.43
C ALA A 17 -13.54 4.92 -3.84
N THR A 18 -12.82 5.91 -4.37
CA THR A 18 -11.38 5.78 -4.62
C THR A 18 -10.62 5.86 -3.30
N THR A 19 -10.62 4.76 -2.54
CA THR A 19 -9.73 4.63 -1.40
C THR A 19 -8.30 4.52 -1.89
N VAL A 20 -7.40 5.27 -1.25
CA VAL A 20 -5.97 5.20 -1.53
C VAL A 20 -5.46 3.88 -0.94
N ALA A 21 -4.85 3.03 -1.78
CA ALA A 21 -4.11 1.88 -1.30
C ALA A 21 -2.82 2.39 -0.61
N HIS A 22 -2.86 2.52 0.71
CA HIS A 22 -1.74 2.95 1.53
C HIS A 22 -0.78 1.79 1.74
N ALA A 23 0.23 1.66 0.89
CA ALA A 23 1.39 0.81 1.17
C ALA A 23 2.39 1.63 1.98
N GLU A 24 2.30 1.52 3.30
CA GLU A 24 3.12 2.30 4.25
C GLU A 24 4.32 1.50 4.79
N VAL A 25 4.68 0.39 4.14
CA VAL A 25 5.80 -0.46 4.56
C VAL A 25 7.00 -0.22 3.65
N MET A 26 8.10 0.25 4.24
CA MET A 26 9.37 0.42 3.57
C MET A 26 10.33 -0.72 3.91
N ILE A 27 10.82 -1.40 2.87
CA ILE A 27 11.86 -2.43 2.98
C ILE A 27 13.21 -1.78 2.68
N GLY A 28 14.22 -2.07 3.50
CA GLY A 28 15.58 -1.56 3.37
C GLY A 28 16.28 -2.13 2.13
N GLY A 29 16.11 -1.44 0.99
CA GLY A 29 16.68 -1.83 -0.30
C GLY A 29 15.67 -2.51 -1.23
N THR A 30 16.04 -2.65 -2.50
CA THR A 30 15.18 -3.26 -3.54
C THR A 30 15.59 -4.71 -3.85
N ARG A 31 16.65 -5.20 -3.22
CA ARG A 31 17.18 -6.55 -3.35
C ARG A 31 18.02 -6.92 -2.14
N VAL A 32 18.11 -8.21 -1.90
CA VAL A 32 19.04 -8.81 -0.94
C VAL A 32 20.07 -9.59 -1.75
N ILE A 33 21.34 -9.28 -1.58
CA ILE A 33 22.44 -10.09 -2.12
C ILE A 33 22.88 -11.01 -0.99
N TYR A 34 22.64 -12.31 -1.17
CA TYR A 34 23.00 -13.33 -0.20
C TYR A 34 24.36 -13.91 -0.57
N ASP A 35 25.35 -13.71 0.31
CA ASP A 35 26.71 -14.21 0.13
C ASP A 35 26.79 -15.68 0.55
N GLU A 36 27.44 -16.52 -0.26
CA GLU A 36 27.61 -17.96 0.01
C GLU A 36 28.25 -18.26 1.37
N LYS A 37 29.07 -17.35 1.89
CA LYS A 37 29.79 -17.51 3.16
C LYS A 37 28.94 -17.07 4.35
N GLN A 38 27.84 -16.36 4.10
CA GLN A 38 26.94 -15.88 5.14
C GLN A 38 25.75 -16.83 5.29
N ARG A 39 25.35 -17.08 6.54
CA ARG A 39 24.22 -17.95 6.89
C ARG A 39 22.89 -17.21 7.00
N GLU A 40 22.94 -15.90 7.11
CA GLU A 40 21.77 -15.05 7.32
C GLU A 40 21.98 -13.72 6.61
N ALA A 41 20.87 -13.12 6.15
CA ALA A 41 20.83 -11.74 5.69
C ALA A 41 19.68 -11.03 6.40
N VAL A 42 19.98 -9.88 7.01
CA VAL A 42 18.99 -9.09 7.76
C VAL A 42 18.47 -7.98 6.88
N VAL A 43 17.14 -7.89 6.74
CA VAL A 43 16.47 -6.80 6.03
C VAL A 43 15.66 -5.99 7.02
N LYS A 44 15.92 -4.68 7.08
CA LYS A 44 15.12 -3.78 7.90
C LYS A 44 13.78 -3.53 7.21
N VAL A 45 12.68 -3.76 7.93
CA VAL A 45 11.33 -3.37 7.49
C VAL A 45 10.83 -2.30 8.46
N SER A 46 10.28 -1.22 7.92
CA SER A 46 9.72 -0.12 8.69
C SER A 46 8.29 0.14 8.24
N ASN A 47 7.37 0.20 9.20
CA ASN A 47 6.09 0.87 8.98
C ASN A 47 6.33 2.38 9.05
N THR A 48 6.17 3.09 7.93
CA THR A 48 6.30 4.54 7.83
C THR A 48 4.95 5.25 7.92
N GLY A 49 3.88 4.49 8.14
CA GLY A 49 2.52 4.97 8.30
C GLY A 49 2.19 5.38 9.73
N ASP A 50 1.02 5.97 9.87
CA ASP A 50 0.51 6.47 11.16
C ASP A 50 -0.32 5.42 11.93
N MET A 51 -0.53 4.23 11.36
CA MET A 51 -1.31 3.14 11.95
C MET A 51 -0.48 1.86 12.07
N PRO A 52 -0.68 1.04 13.12
CA PRO A 52 0.00 -0.25 13.24
C PRO A 52 -0.43 -1.21 12.12
N VAL A 53 0.52 -2.02 11.64
CA VAL A 53 0.29 -2.98 10.54
C VAL A 53 0.74 -4.38 10.91
N LEU A 54 0.08 -5.38 10.33
CA LEU A 54 0.56 -6.76 10.35
C LEU A 54 1.53 -6.97 9.19
N LEU A 55 2.71 -7.50 9.49
CA LEU A 55 3.71 -7.87 8.48
C LEU A 55 3.68 -9.39 8.28
N GLN A 56 3.67 -9.83 7.03
CA GLN A 56 3.78 -11.23 6.63
C GLN A 56 4.77 -11.35 5.47
N ALA A 57 5.68 -12.32 5.53
CA ALA A 57 6.72 -12.61 4.54
C ALA A 57 6.83 -14.12 4.31
#